data_AF-A0AAE9IQN2-F1
#
_entry.id   AF-A0AAE9IQN2-F1
#
_cell.length_a   1.000
_cell.length_b   1.000
_cell.length_c   1.000
_cell.angle_alpha   90.00
_cell.angle_beta   90.00
_cell.angle_gamma   90.00
#
_symmetry.space_group_name_H-M   'P 1'
#
loop_
_entity.id
_entity.type
_entity.pdbx_description
1 polymer ?
#
loop_
_entity_poly.entity_id
_entity_poly.type
_entity_poly.pdbx_seq_one_letter_code
_entity_poly.pdbx_strand_id
1 'polypeptide(L)'
;MKPELEESKTEEEETTELPQENFIRIPAFAVPAVIGKRGMTLRKLMYDSQADCVLRSYTPEELDIVVDGINPDTEWTEKFETDDWFAEASEAAHNKITYLLVRTSDPRKLQMIRLRIAEIIEVVQKPWKTSEFLVDSHMVGYLVGKGGRNIKSLHDKFTVQIQISDPIPGNPSKCTVTVRGRDLTALKEVEIVMKETVLPKNYNRVPRYDEDTLIENGIYENVEDELKDLRRAADMLAQGFV
;
A
#
# COMPACT_ATOMS: atom_id res chain seq x y z
N MET A 1 47.65 15.44 -53.23
CA MET A 1 46.66 15.79 -52.18
C MET A 1 45.93 14.53 -51.75
N LYS A 2 46.33 13.96 -50.62
CA LYS A 2 45.55 13.08 -49.75
C LYS A 2 45.90 13.53 -48.33
N PRO A 3 44.93 13.88 -47.47
CA PRO A 3 45.23 14.30 -46.11
C PRO A 3 45.45 13.07 -45.22
N GLU A 4 46.51 13.10 -44.41
CA GLU A 4 46.72 12.19 -43.29
C GLU A 4 45.78 12.62 -42.16
N LEU A 5 44.89 11.72 -41.75
CA LEU A 5 44.06 11.86 -40.57
C LEU A 5 44.87 11.35 -39.37
N GLU A 6 45.32 12.25 -38.51
CA GLU A 6 45.77 11.90 -37.17
C GLU A 6 44.54 11.48 -36.35
N GLU A 7 44.38 10.18 -36.12
CA GLU A 7 43.49 9.66 -35.09
C GLU A 7 44.17 9.83 -33.73
N SER A 8 43.89 10.96 -33.07
CA SER A 8 44.15 11.12 -31.64
C SER A 8 43.18 10.21 -30.87
N LYS A 9 43.60 8.98 -30.59
CA LYS A 9 42.97 8.17 -29.54
C LYS A 9 43.33 8.78 -28.19
N THR A 10 42.43 9.59 -27.66
CA THR A 10 42.37 9.88 -26.24
C THR A 10 41.99 8.58 -25.55
N GLU A 11 42.97 7.90 -24.97
CA GLU A 11 42.73 6.81 -24.03
C GLU A 11 42.04 7.45 -22.81
N GLU A 12 40.71 7.37 -22.77
CA GLU A 12 39.96 7.59 -21.53
C GLU A 12 40.35 6.44 -20.60
N GLU A 13 41.24 6.74 -19.66
CA GLU A 13 41.48 5.91 -18.49
C GLU A 13 40.14 5.73 -17.77
N GLU A 14 39.47 4.60 -18.00
CA GLU A 14 38.43 4.08 -17.11
C GLU A 14 39.09 3.78 -15.77
N THR A 15 39.25 4.80 -14.93
CA THR A 15 39.43 4.61 -13.50
C THR A 15 38.17 3.91 -13.02
N THR A 16 38.27 2.60 -12.77
CA THR A 16 37.29 1.84 -11.98
C THR A 16 37.25 2.43 -10.58
N GLU A 17 36.52 3.53 -10.40
CA GLU A 17 36.20 4.09 -9.11
C GLU A 17 35.40 3.02 -8.35
N LEU A 18 35.95 2.56 -7.22
CA LEU A 18 35.21 1.69 -6.33
C LEU A 18 33.87 2.36 -5.99
N PRO A 19 32.76 1.61 -5.97
CA PRO A 19 31.45 2.19 -5.73
C PRO A 19 31.46 2.91 -4.38
N GLN A 20 31.12 4.20 -4.39
CA GLN A 20 31.11 5.01 -3.17
C GLN A 20 30.08 4.45 -2.17
N GLU A 21 30.50 4.33 -0.91
CA GLU A 21 29.66 3.89 0.20
C GLU A 21 28.97 5.11 0.83
N ASN A 22 27.64 5.15 0.78
CA ASN A 22 26.83 6.23 1.34
C ASN A 22 25.99 5.68 2.50
N PHE A 23 26.02 6.36 3.64
CA PHE A 23 25.37 5.91 4.87
C PHE A 23 24.14 6.78 5.18
N ILE A 24 22.96 6.24 4.90
CA ILE A 24 21.67 6.90 5.18
C ILE A 24 21.16 6.41 6.54
N ARG A 25 21.01 7.31 7.51
CA ARG A 25 20.51 6.96 8.84
C ARG A 25 18.99 6.75 8.81
N ILE A 26 18.53 5.63 9.39
CA ILE A 26 17.10 5.27 9.43
C ILE A 26 16.61 5.31 10.89
N PRO A 27 15.53 6.05 11.20
CA PRO A 27 14.96 6.04 12.54
C PRO A 27 14.36 4.68 12.88
N ALA A 28 14.53 4.24 14.12
CA ALA A 28 14.21 2.88 14.56
C ALA A 28 12.76 2.49 14.25
N PHE A 29 11.81 3.41 14.39
CA PHE A 29 10.40 3.16 14.09
C PHE A 29 10.11 2.91 12.60
N ALA A 30 10.97 3.40 11.69
CA ALA A 30 10.79 3.27 10.25
C ALA A 30 11.52 2.06 9.66
N VAL A 31 12.51 1.49 10.36
CA VAL A 31 13.30 0.32 9.90
C VAL A 31 12.39 -0.83 9.40
N PRO A 32 11.32 -1.25 10.12
CA PRO A 32 10.46 -2.33 9.64
C PRO A 32 9.75 -2.02 8.32
N ALA A 33 9.41 -0.75 8.08
CA ALA A 33 8.74 -0.31 6.85
C ALA A 33 9.72 -0.23 5.66
N VAL A 34 10.96 0.20 5.91
CA VAL A 34 12.05 0.21 4.92
C VAL A 34 12.39 -1.21 4.46
N ILE A 35 12.46 -2.16 5.39
CA ILE A 35 12.60 -3.59 5.05
C ILE A 35 11.37 -4.08 4.30
N GLY A 36 10.18 -3.80 4.85
CA GLY A 36 8.91 -4.25 4.33
C GLY A 36 8.62 -5.74 4.58
N LYS A 37 7.40 -6.16 4.25
CA LYS A 37 6.96 -7.55 4.40
C LYS A 37 7.88 -8.49 3.61
N ARG A 38 8.56 -9.42 4.31
CA ARG A 38 9.55 -10.35 3.74
C ARG A 38 10.70 -9.67 2.99
N GLY A 39 11.06 -8.43 3.36
CA GLY A 39 12.13 -7.67 2.69
C GLY A 39 11.74 -7.11 1.32
N MET A 40 10.46 -7.15 0.94
CA MET A 40 10.01 -6.79 -0.40
C MET A 40 10.25 -5.31 -0.72
N THR A 41 10.07 -4.41 0.24
CA THR A 41 10.29 -2.97 0.04
C THR A 41 11.76 -2.69 -0.27
N LEU A 42 12.68 -3.22 0.54
CA LEU A 42 14.11 -3.05 0.32
C LEU A 42 14.57 -3.71 -0.99
N ARG A 43 14.07 -4.91 -1.31
CA ARG A 43 14.37 -5.59 -2.58
C ARG A 43 13.89 -4.81 -3.78
N LYS A 44 12.68 -4.24 -3.71
CA LYS A 44 12.15 -3.38 -4.76
C LYS A 44 12.98 -2.11 -4.91
N LEU A 45 13.38 -1.48 -3.81
CA LEU A 45 14.26 -0.31 -3.83
C LEU A 45 15.58 -0.62 -4.55
N MET A 46 16.23 -1.74 -4.25
CA MET A 46 17.46 -2.17 -4.95
C MET A 46 17.21 -2.46 -6.43
N TYR A 47 16.09 -3.10 -6.77
CA TYR A 47 15.72 -3.37 -8.15
C TYR A 47 15.43 -2.08 -8.94
N ASP A 48 14.66 -1.15 -8.40
CA ASP A 48 14.29 0.09 -9.09
C ASP A 48 15.49 1.04 -9.23
N SER A 49 16.37 1.09 -8.23
CA SER A 49 17.56 1.95 -8.24
C SER A 49 18.77 1.33 -8.94
N GLN A 50 18.80 0.00 -9.15
CA GLN A 50 19.97 -0.74 -9.63
C GLN A 50 21.23 -0.42 -8.80
N ALA A 51 21.04 -0.35 -7.48
CA ALA A 51 22.08 -0.11 -6.48
C ALA A 51 22.03 -1.20 -5.41
N ASP A 52 23.21 -1.52 -4.85
CA ASP A 52 23.31 -2.45 -3.72
C ASP A 52 23.05 -1.70 -2.41
N CYS A 53 22.07 -2.18 -1.64
CA CYS A 53 21.64 -1.55 -0.40
C CYS A 53 21.60 -2.58 0.74
N VAL A 54 22.26 -2.28 1.85
CA VAL A 54 22.34 -3.17 3.01
C VAL A 54 21.98 -2.39 4.28
N LEU A 55 21.02 -2.90 5.04
CA LEU A 55 20.74 -2.38 6.38
C LEU A 55 21.74 -2.97 7.38
N ARG A 56 22.36 -2.09 8.17
CA ARG A 56 23.25 -2.44 9.27
C ARG A 56 22.82 -1.71 10.52
N SER A 57 22.75 -2.44 11.64
CA SER A 57 22.40 -1.89 12.94
C SER A 57 23.59 -2.08 13.86
N TYR A 58 24.02 -1.00 14.50
CA TYR A 58 25.19 -0.96 15.37
C TYR A 58 24.78 -0.56 16.78
N THR A 59 25.39 -1.17 17.79
CA THR A 59 25.33 -0.60 19.15
C THR A 59 26.16 0.69 19.23
N PRO A 60 25.93 1.57 20.22
CA PRO A 60 26.77 2.75 20.41
C PRO A 60 28.26 2.41 20.52
N GLU A 61 28.60 1.34 21.26
CA GLU A 61 29.96 0.84 21.45
C GLU A 61 30.59 0.33 20.14
N GLU A 62 29.81 -0.35 19.30
CA GLU A 62 30.27 -0.78 17.97
C GLU A 62 30.54 0.45 17.10
N LEU A 63 29.63 1.43 17.12
CA LEU A 63 29.77 2.67 16.36
C LEU A 63 31.05 3.41 16.72
N ASP A 64 31.38 3.54 18.01
CA ASP A 64 32.63 4.17 18.49
C ASP A 64 33.89 3.52 17.89
N ILE A 65 33.83 2.23 17.54
CA ILE A 65 34.94 1.49 16.91
C ILE A 65 34.94 1.68 15.39
N VAL A 66 33.77 1.79 14.75
CA VAL A 66 33.65 1.88 13.27
C VAL A 66 33.52 3.31 12.74
N VAL A 67 33.54 4.35 13.60
CA VAL A 67 33.32 5.75 13.20
C VAL A 67 34.17 6.15 11.99
N ASP A 68 35.44 5.78 11.96
CA ASP A 68 36.37 6.14 10.88
C ASP A 68 35.95 5.59 9.49
N GLY A 69 35.07 4.58 9.45
CA GLY A 69 34.55 3.98 8.21
C GLY A 69 33.11 4.36 7.88
N ILE A 70 32.39 5.07 8.76
CA ILE A 70 31.01 5.49 8.54
C ILE A 70 30.99 6.99 8.31
N ASN A 71 30.92 7.39 7.05
CA ASN A 71 30.68 8.79 6.70
C ASN A 71 29.19 9.00 6.42
N PRO A 72 28.44 9.69 7.30
CA PRO A 72 27.02 9.96 7.07
C PRO A 72 26.84 10.70 5.77
N ASP A 73 25.79 10.35 5.04
CA ASP A 73 25.44 11.05 3.82
C ASP A 73 25.09 12.52 4.14
N THR A 74 25.94 13.46 3.73
CA THR A 74 25.81 14.89 4.07
C THR A 74 24.52 15.49 3.53
N GLU A 75 24.16 15.17 2.28
CA GLU A 75 22.91 15.68 1.70
C GLU A 75 21.69 15.09 2.38
N TRP A 76 21.76 13.82 2.82
CA TRP A 76 20.72 13.21 3.65
C TRP A 76 20.53 14.01 4.94
N THR A 77 21.61 14.26 5.69
CA THR A 77 21.56 14.97 6.97
C THR A 77 21.08 16.41 6.83
N GLU A 78 21.45 17.11 5.75
CA GLU A 78 21.12 18.53 5.56
C GLU A 78 19.73 18.76 4.95
N LYS A 79 19.26 17.87 4.07
CA LYS A 79 18.07 18.12 3.24
C LYS A 79 16.88 17.23 3.57
N PHE A 80 17.10 16.06 4.16
CA PHE A 80 16.07 15.04 4.33
C PHE A 80 15.85 14.67 5.79
N GLU A 81 16.90 14.59 6.59
CA GLU A 81 16.82 14.35 8.03
C GLU A 81 16.22 15.57 8.74
N THR A 82 15.18 15.34 9.54
CA THR A 82 14.54 16.37 10.38
C THR A 82 14.72 16.01 11.85
N ASP A 83 14.92 17.01 12.72
CA ASP A 83 15.12 16.81 14.16
C ASP A 83 14.04 15.92 14.81
N ASP A 84 12.79 16.04 14.35
CA ASP A 84 11.64 15.26 14.85
C ASP A 84 11.75 13.75 14.56
N TRP A 85 12.55 13.29 13.59
CA TRP A 85 12.69 11.87 13.27
C TRP A 85 13.40 11.07 14.37
N PHE A 86 14.14 11.73 15.25
CA PHE A 86 14.94 11.08 16.28
C PHE A 86 14.64 11.60 17.69
N ALA A 87 13.62 12.43 17.86
CA ALA A 87 13.18 12.93 19.16
C ALA A 87 12.57 11.80 20.03
N GLU A 88 13.28 11.48 21.12
CA GLU A 88 12.93 10.86 22.43
C GLU A 88 11.71 9.92 22.63
N ALA A 89 11.06 9.37 21.61
CA ALA A 89 9.86 8.56 21.80
C ALA A 89 10.11 7.10 22.24
N SER A 90 11.31 6.72 22.69
CA SER A 90 11.52 5.36 23.18
C SER A 90 12.74 5.22 24.08
N GLU A 91 12.52 5.22 25.40
CA GLU A 91 13.44 4.67 26.40
C GLU A 91 13.96 3.26 26.01
N ALA A 92 13.24 2.51 25.17
CA ALA A 92 13.62 1.19 24.68
C ALA A 92 14.43 1.15 23.35
N ALA A 93 14.54 2.25 22.59
CA ALA A 93 15.21 2.28 21.29
C ALA A 93 16.72 2.61 21.36
N HIS A 94 17.25 2.84 22.56
CA HIS A 94 18.60 3.32 22.78
C HIS A 94 19.74 2.37 22.39
N ASN A 95 19.47 1.11 22.02
CA ASN A 95 20.56 0.14 21.89
C ASN A 95 21.13 -0.03 20.49
N LYS A 96 20.43 0.36 19.41
CA LYS A 96 20.96 0.17 18.05
C LYS A 96 20.62 1.32 17.10
N ILE A 97 21.66 1.91 16.51
CA ILE A 97 21.55 2.90 15.44
C ILE A 97 21.63 2.15 14.10
N THR A 98 20.67 2.40 13.21
CA THR A 98 20.57 1.69 11.93
C THR A 98 20.89 2.59 10.76
N TYR A 99 21.81 2.15 9.91
CA TYR A 99 22.16 2.77 8.64
C TYR A 99 21.75 1.87 7.48
N LEU A 100 21.24 2.50 6.43
CA LEU A 100 21.16 1.94 5.10
C LEU A 100 22.46 2.30 4.36
N LEU A 101 23.34 1.33 4.19
CA LEU A 101 24.51 1.43 3.35
C LEU A 101 24.09 1.30 1.89
N VAL A 102 24.39 2.31 1.08
CA VAL A 102 24.12 2.34 -0.36
C VAL A 102 25.44 2.40 -1.11
N ARG A 103 25.70 1.41 -1.96
CA ARG A 103 26.91 1.35 -2.79
C ARG A 103 26.58 1.80 -4.20
N THR A 104 26.92 3.05 -4.50
CA THR A 104 26.71 3.64 -5.83
C THR A 104 27.56 4.90 -5.99
N SER A 105 28.16 5.07 -7.16
CA SER A 105 28.80 6.33 -7.56
C SER A 105 27.86 7.22 -8.39
N ASP A 106 26.70 6.71 -8.82
CA ASP A 106 25.71 7.50 -9.56
C ASP A 106 24.85 8.34 -8.60
N PRO A 107 24.94 9.68 -8.65
CA PRO A 107 24.19 10.56 -7.77
C PRO A 107 22.67 10.50 -8.03
N ARG A 108 22.23 10.12 -9.24
CA ARG A 108 20.80 9.99 -9.56
C ARG A 108 20.19 8.81 -8.83
N LYS A 109 20.89 7.66 -8.80
CA LYS A 109 20.45 6.48 -8.04
C LYS A 109 20.37 6.77 -6.56
N LEU A 110 21.40 7.43 -6.02
CA LEU A 110 21.44 7.82 -4.60
C LEU A 110 20.29 8.78 -4.27
N GLN A 111 20.04 9.78 -5.10
CA GLN A 111 18.93 10.72 -4.92
C GLN A 111 17.56 10.03 -4.94
N MET A 112 17.34 9.09 -5.87
CA MET A 112 16.10 8.30 -5.88
C MET A 112 15.92 7.50 -4.58
N ILE A 113 17.00 6.92 -4.06
CA ILE A 113 16.98 6.17 -2.80
C ILE A 113 16.65 7.09 -1.62
N ARG A 114 17.31 8.25 -1.52
CA ARG A 114 17.03 9.25 -0.47
C ARG A 114 15.56 9.66 -0.49
N LEU A 115 15.03 10.05 -1.66
CA LEU A 115 13.62 10.42 -1.80
C LEU A 115 12.69 9.29 -1.36
N ARG A 116 12.99 8.05 -1.76
CA ARG A 116 12.15 6.92 -1.41
C ARG A 116 12.17 6.59 0.09
N ILE A 117 13.33 6.70 0.72
CA ILE A 117 13.46 6.49 2.18
C ILE A 117 12.75 7.60 2.94
N ALA A 118 12.93 8.86 2.55
CA ALA A 118 12.23 9.99 3.15
C ALA A 118 10.70 9.83 3.07
N GLU A 119 10.18 9.43 1.90
CA GLU A 119 8.75 9.15 1.71
C GLU A 119 8.26 8.04 2.65
N ILE A 120 9.01 6.94 2.78
CA ILE A 120 8.65 5.84 3.70
C ILE A 120 8.57 6.35 5.15
N ILE A 121 9.58 7.11 5.59
CA ILE A 121 9.64 7.63 6.96
C ILE A 121 8.47 8.59 7.22
N GLU A 122 8.15 9.46 6.25
CA GLU A 122 7.02 10.39 6.33
C GLU A 122 5.68 9.64 6.41
N VAL A 123 5.48 8.62 5.57
CA VAL A 123 4.26 7.80 5.59
C VAL A 123 4.10 7.05 6.90
N VAL A 124 5.17 6.56 7.51
CA VAL A 124 5.11 5.81 8.78
C VAL A 124 4.70 6.70 9.96
N GLN A 125 5.11 7.97 9.96
CA GLN A 125 4.73 8.95 11.00
C GLN A 125 3.28 9.40 10.88
N LYS A 126 2.68 9.34 9.68
CA LYS A 126 1.28 9.72 9.51
C LYS A 126 0.38 8.82 10.38
N PRO A 127 -0.60 9.41 11.09
CA PRO A 127 -1.54 8.65 11.88
C PRO A 127 -2.36 7.73 10.97
N TRP A 128 -2.77 6.59 11.50
CA TRP A 128 -3.72 5.71 10.83
C TRP A 128 -5.06 6.42 10.67
N LYS A 129 -5.65 6.30 9.48
CA LYS A 129 -6.99 6.79 9.19
C LYS A 129 -7.87 5.61 8.79
N THR A 130 -9.16 5.79 9.03
CA THR A 130 -10.19 4.79 8.79
C THR A 130 -11.26 5.38 7.88
N SER A 131 -11.63 4.65 6.83
CA SER A 131 -12.83 4.92 6.03
C SER A 131 -13.77 3.72 6.15
N GLU A 132 -15.06 4.00 6.27
CA GLU A 132 -16.09 2.97 6.43
C GLU A 132 -17.23 3.23 5.46
N PHE A 133 -17.71 2.17 4.83
CA PHE A 133 -18.87 2.24 3.95
C PHE A 133 -19.68 0.95 4.00
N LEU A 134 -20.97 1.07 3.67
CA LEU A 134 -21.91 -0.03 3.64
C LEU A 134 -21.95 -0.67 2.26
N VAL A 135 -22.01 -1.99 2.25
CA VAL A 135 -22.20 -2.80 1.04
C VAL A 135 -23.30 -3.82 1.29
N ASP A 136 -23.96 -4.25 0.23
CA ASP A 136 -24.92 -5.35 0.35
C ASP A 136 -24.20 -6.67 0.69
N SER A 137 -24.77 -7.45 1.61
CA SER A 137 -24.15 -8.69 2.11
C SER A 137 -23.85 -9.68 0.98
N HIS A 138 -24.74 -9.79 0.00
CA HIS A 138 -24.55 -10.65 -1.18
C HIS A 138 -23.43 -10.16 -2.12
N MET A 139 -22.98 -8.91 -2.00
CA MET A 139 -21.91 -8.33 -2.80
C MET A 139 -20.51 -8.52 -2.19
N VAL A 140 -20.42 -8.93 -0.93
CA VAL A 140 -19.15 -9.14 -0.22
C VAL A 140 -18.24 -10.14 -0.95
N GLY A 141 -18.82 -11.18 -1.54
CA GLY A 141 -18.07 -12.18 -2.30
C GLY A 141 -17.26 -11.61 -3.47
N TYR A 142 -17.76 -10.55 -4.13
CA TYR A 142 -17.04 -9.88 -5.23
C TYR A 142 -15.89 -9.02 -4.72
N LEU A 143 -16.07 -8.37 -3.58
CA LEU A 143 -15.00 -7.60 -2.92
C LEU A 143 -13.86 -8.51 -2.49
N VAL A 144 -14.17 -9.67 -1.91
CA VAL A 144 -13.19 -10.67 -1.48
C VAL A 144 -12.52 -11.34 -2.69
N GLY A 145 -13.32 -11.70 -3.69
CA GLY A 145 -12.92 -12.42 -4.89
C GLY A 145 -12.60 -13.91 -4.62
N LYS A 146 -12.47 -14.70 -5.69
CA LYS A 146 -12.19 -16.15 -5.59
C LYS A 146 -10.92 -16.43 -4.77
N GLY A 147 -11.06 -17.17 -3.66
CA GLY A 147 -9.96 -17.50 -2.75
C GLY A 147 -9.35 -16.30 -2.01
N GLY A 148 -10.08 -15.18 -1.91
CA GLY A 148 -9.60 -13.95 -1.30
C GLY A 148 -8.59 -13.19 -2.15
N ARG A 149 -8.48 -13.49 -3.45
CA ARG A 149 -7.46 -12.90 -4.32
C ARG A 149 -7.62 -11.38 -4.46
N ASN A 150 -8.85 -10.88 -4.58
CA ASN A 150 -9.09 -9.45 -4.80
C ASN A 150 -8.71 -8.65 -3.56
N ILE A 151 -9.23 -9.03 -2.39
CA ILE A 151 -8.92 -8.34 -1.13
C ILE A 151 -7.43 -8.42 -0.77
N LYS A 152 -6.76 -9.56 -1.01
CA LYS A 152 -5.31 -9.69 -0.81
C LYS A 152 -4.53 -8.76 -1.74
N SER A 153 -4.95 -8.67 -3.01
CA SER A 153 -4.32 -7.78 -3.98
C SER A 153 -4.49 -6.30 -3.59
N LEU A 154 -5.66 -5.90 -3.10
CA LEU A 154 -5.89 -4.53 -2.64
C LEU A 154 -5.04 -4.21 -1.40
N HIS A 155 -5.00 -5.13 -0.42
CA HIS A 155 -4.17 -5.01 0.77
C HIS A 155 -2.69 -4.83 0.41
N ASP A 156 -2.15 -5.70 -0.45
CA ASP A 156 -0.72 -5.68 -0.80
C ASP A 156 -0.36 -4.50 -1.73
N LYS A 157 -1.25 -4.10 -2.64
CA LYS A 157 -1.00 -2.97 -3.57
C LYS A 157 -1.01 -1.62 -2.85
N PHE A 158 -1.99 -1.41 -1.97
CA PHE A 158 -2.24 -0.10 -1.35
C PHE A 158 -1.71 -0.02 0.09
N THR A 159 -1.14 -1.11 0.62
CA THR A 159 -0.64 -1.19 2.00
C THR A 159 -1.71 -0.78 3.03
N VAL A 160 -2.95 -1.20 2.78
CA VAL A 160 -4.12 -0.91 3.63
C VAL A 160 -4.60 -2.18 4.31
N GLN A 161 -5.18 -2.04 5.50
CA GLN A 161 -5.92 -3.09 6.17
C GLN A 161 -7.39 -2.99 5.80
N ILE A 162 -7.97 -4.08 5.30
CA ILE A 162 -9.40 -4.15 4.94
C ILE A 162 -10.05 -5.16 5.87
N GLN A 163 -11.10 -4.75 6.57
CA GLN A 163 -11.94 -5.59 7.40
C GLN A 163 -13.37 -5.52 6.88
N ILE A 164 -13.99 -6.69 6.74
CA ILE A 164 -15.40 -6.81 6.39
C ILE A 164 -16.08 -7.43 7.61
N SER A 165 -17.05 -6.72 8.16
CA SER A 165 -17.83 -7.19 9.31
C SER A 165 -18.96 -8.11 8.87
N ASP A 166 -19.44 -8.91 9.82
CA ASP A 166 -20.67 -9.69 9.66
C ASP A 166 -21.87 -8.78 9.34
N PRO A 167 -22.95 -9.34 8.77
CA PRO A 167 -24.17 -8.59 8.51
C PRO A 167 -24.67 -7.84 9.75
N ILE A 168 -25.15 -6.62 9.54
CA ILE A 168 -25.50 -5.72 10.63
C ILE A 168 -26.72 -6.28 11.39
N PRO A 169 -26.69 -6.34 12.73
CA PRO A 169 -27.85 -6.72 13.53
C PRO A 169 -29.04 -5.81 13.23
N GLY A 170 -30.16 -6.38 12.78
CA GLY A 170 -31.36 -5.64 12.38
C GLY A 170 -31.41 -5.20 10.91
N ASN A 171 -30.34 -5.39 10.14
CA ASN A 171 -30.35 -5.25 8.68
C ASN A 171 -29.36 -6.27 8.04
N PRO A 172 -29.76 -7.55 7.94
CA PRO A 172 -28.87 -8.62 7.46
C PRO A 172 -28.49 -8.47 5.97
N SER A 173 -29.16 -7.57 5.24
CA SER A 173 -28.86 -7.26 3.84
C SER A 173 -27.64 -6.35 3.69
N LYS A 174 -27.10 -5.78 4.77
CA LYS A 174 -25.93 -4.87 4.73
C LYS A 174 -24.78 -5.38 5.60
N CYS A 175 -23.57 -5.20 5.07
CA CYS A 175 -22.30 -5.39 5.77
C CYS A 175 -21.50 -4.08 5.80
N THR A 176 -20.72 -3.87 6.85
CA THR A 176 -19.78 -2.75 6.95
C THR A 176 -18.40 -3.18 6.45
N VAL A 177 -17.84 -2.39 5.53
CA VAL A 177 -16.45 -2.52 5.10
C VAL A 177 -15.65 -1.38 5.72
N THR A 178 -14.64 -1.74 6.50
CA THR A 178 -13.72 -0.81 7.15
C THR A 178 -12.35 -0.92 6.49
N VAL A 179 -11.85 0.18 5.93
CA VAL A 179 -10.52 0.28 5.32
C VAL A 179 -9.66 1.20 6.17
N ARG A 180 -8.49 0.73 6.60
CA ARG A 180 -7.53 1.47 7.44
C ARG A 180 -6.17 1.57 6.77
N GLY A 181 -5.54 2.73 6.87
CA GLY A 181 -4.25 2.99 6.24
C GLY A 181 -3.66 4.33 6.65
N ARG A 182 -2.37 4.52 6.37
CA ARG A 182 -1.67 5.79 6.63
C ARG A 182 -1.71 6.74 5.44
N ASP A 183 -1.80 6.20 4.22
CA ASP A 183 -1.91 6.98 2.99
C ASP A 183 -3.39 7.24 2.63
N LEU A 184 -3.75 8.52 2.65
CA LEU A 184 -5.10 9.00 2.31
C LEU A 184 -5.47 8.76 0.85
N THR A 185 -4.51 8.85 -0.06
CA THR A 185 -4.76 8.67 -1.50
C THR A 185 -5.06 7.20 -1.78
N ALA A 186 -4.24 6.30 -1.24
CA ALA A 186 -4.45 4.86 -1.29
C ALA A 186 -5.79 4.44 -0.66
N LEU A 187 -6.16 5.01 0.50
CA LEU A 187 -7.46 4.76 1.14
C LEU A 187 -8.63 5.12 0.22
N LYS A 188 -8.61 6.31 -0.39
CA LYS A 188 -9.65 6.76 -1.31
C LYS A 188 -9.72 5.91 -2.57
N GLU A 189 -8.57 5.53 -3.13
CA GLU A 189 -8.53 4.68 -4.32
C GLU A 189 -9.12 3.30 -4.05
N VAL A 190 -8.78 2.68 -2.92
CA VAL A 190 -9.38 1.40 -2.49
C VAL A 190 -10.89 1.53 -2.32
N GLU A 191 -11.35 2.60 -1.66
CA GLU A 191 -12.78 2.86 -1.48
C GLU A 191 -13.51 2.99 -2.83
N ILE A 192 -12.94 3.72 -3.79
CA ILE A 192 -13.49 3.87 -5.14
C ILE A 192 -13.54 2.52 -5.86
N VAL A 193 -12.44 1.75 -5.86
CA VAL A 193 -12.37 0.44 -6.51
C VAL A 193 -13.37 -0.55 -5.91
N MET A 194 -13.50 -0.57 -4.58
CA MET A 194 -14.46 -1.44 -3.91
C MET A 194 -15.90 -1.04 -4.23
N LYS A 195 -16.22 0.26 -4.23
CA LYS A 195 -17.54 0.77 -4.64
C LYS A 195 -17.84 0.44 -6.10
N GLU A 196 -16.87 0.62 -7.01
CA GLU A 196 -17.02 0.30 -8.43
C GLU A 196 -17.28 -1.20 -8.66
N THR A 197 -16.60 -2.06 -7.89
CA THR A 197 -16.79 -3.51 -7.96
C THR A 197 -18.25 -3.93 -7.73
N VAL A 198 -18.99 -3.17 -6.91
CA VAL A 198 -20.39 -3.43 -6.54
C VAL A 198 -21.40 -2.54 -7.27
N LEU A 199 -21.00 -1.80 -8.32
CA LEU A 199 -21.91 -0.95 -9.11
C LEU A 199 -22.80 -1.75 -10.09
N PRO A 200 -23.98 -1.20 -10.51
CA PRO A 200 -24.98 -1.80 -11.40
C PRO A 200 -24.45 -2.56 -12.62
N LYS A 201 -23.37 -2.08 -13.23
CA LYS A 201 -22.76 -2.74 -14.41
C LYS A 201 -22.22 -4.14 -14.10
N ASN A 202 -21.86 -4.43 -12.85
CA ASN A 202 -21.45 -5.74 -12.37
C ASN A 202 -22.60 -6.59 -11.81
N TYR A 203 -23.83 -6.06 -11.67
CA TYR A 203 -24.99 -6.86 -11.23
C TYR A 203 -25.35 -7.96 -12.25
N ASN A 204 -24.94 -7.82 -13.51
CA ASN A 204 -25.10 -8.89 -14.51
C ASN A 204 -24.25 -10.14 -14.22
N ARG A 205 -23.38 -10.11 -13.20
CA ARG A 205 -22.63 -11.29 -12.71
C ARG A 205 -23.19 -11.90 -11.44
N VAL A 206 -24.27 -11.33 -10.87
CA VAL A 206 -24.94 -11.94 -9.71
C VAL A 206 -25.52 -13.27 -10.19
N PRO A 207 -25.20 -14.42 -9.54
CA PRO A 207 -25.98 -15.62 -9.74
C PRO A 207 -27.44 -15.24 -9.57
N ARG A 208 -28.28 -15.55 -10.56
CA ARG A 208 -29.71 -15.62 -10.27
C ARG A 208 -29.84 -16.68 -9.19
N TYR A 209 -30.13 -16.26 -7.96
CA TYR A 209 -30.65 -17.19 -6.98
C TYR A 209 -31.89 -17.82 -7.61
N ASP A 210 -31.97 -19.15 -7.58
CA ASP A 210 -33.23 -19.78 -7.94
C ASP A 210 -34.28 -19.37 -6.90
N GLU A 211 -35.54 -19.42 -7.32
CA GLU A 211 -36.68 -19.00 -6.53
C GLU A 211 -36.74 -19.76 -5.19
N ASP A 212 -36.28 -21.02 -5.21
CA ASP A 212 -36.20 -21.91 -4.06
C ASP A 212 -35.20 -21.41 -3.00
N THR A 213 -34.01 -20.93 -3.40
CA THR A 213 -33.01 -20.39 -2.46
C THR A 213 -33.47 -19.08 -1.81
N LEU A 214 -34.31 -18.30 -2.48
CA LEU A 214 -34.86 -17.05 -1.93
C LEU A 214 -35.93 -17.31 -0.86
N ILE A 215 -36.73 -18.35 -1.07
CA ILE A 215 -37.75 -18.82 -0.12
C ILE A 215 -37.09 -19.49 1.09
N GLU A 216 -36.07 -20.33 0.87
CA GLU A 216 -35.34 -21.03 1.94
C GLU A 216 -34.61 -20.06 2.89
N ASN A 217 -34.16 -18.91 2.37
CA ASN A 217 -33.53 -17.84 3.17
C ASN A 217 -34.54 -16.86 3.80
N GLY A 218 -35.85 -17.11 3.68
CA GLY A 218 -36.90 -16.29 4.32
C GLY A 218 -36.99 -14.85 3.81
N ILE A 219 -36.50 -14.58 2.59
CA ILE A 219 -36.50 -13.23 2.00
C ILE A 219 -37.89 -12.89 1.44
N TYR A 220 -38.66 -13.91 1.03
CA TYR A 220 -40.06 -13.80 0.64
C TYR A 220 -40.86 -14.89 1.38
N GLU A 221 -41.65 -14.50 2.38
CA GLU A 221 -42.40 -15.48 3.19
C GLU A 221 -43.61 -16.07 2.46
N ASN A 222 -44.13 -15.43 1.41
CA ASN A 222 -45.15 -16.04 0.56
C ASN A 222 -45.28 -15.33 -0.80
N VAL A 223 -44.52 -15.78 -1.79
CA VAL A 223 -44.48 -15.20 -3.13
C VAL A 223 -45.88 -15.15 -3.76
N GLU A 224 -46.74 -16.13 -3.48
CA GLU A 224 -48.12 -16.18 -3.98
C GLU A 224 -49.02 -15.07 -3.40
N ASP A 225 -48.87 -14.74 -2.11
CA ASP A 225 -49.69 -13.69 -1.48
C ASP A 225 -49.21 -12.29 -1.92
N GLU A 226 -47.91 -12.07 -2.04
CA GLU A 226 -47.37 -10.80 -2.56
C GLU A 226 -47.73 -10.58 -4.03
N LEU A 227 -47.68 -11.63 -4.87
CA LEU A 227 -48.16 -11.54 -6.25
C LEU A 227 -49.65 -11.23 -6.31
N LYS A 228 -50.44 -11.78 -5.38
CA LYS A 228 -51.89 -11.53 -5.31
C LYS A 228 -52.18 -10.09 -4.88
N ASP A 229 -51.39 -9.54 -3.96
CA ASP A 229 -51.50 -8.15 -3.52
C ASP A 229 -51.00 -7.16 -4.58
N LEU A 230 -49.92 -7.48 -5.30
CA LEU A 230 -49.46 -6.70 -6.46
C LEU A 230 -50.49 -6.72 -7.60
N ARG A 231 -51.14 -7.85 -7.85
CA ARG A 231 -52.20 -7.98 -8.86
C ARG A 231 -53.44 -7.20 -8.46
N ARG A 232 -53.82 -7.22 -7.17
CA ARG A 232 -54.87 -6.36 -6.60
C ARG A 232 -54.52 -4.88 -6.74
N ALA A 233 -53.29 -4.48 -6.42
CA ALA A 233 -52.84 -3.09 -6.55
C ALA A 233 -52.85 -2.63 -8.02
N ALA A 234 -52.44 -3.50 -8.95
CA ALA A 234 -52.48 -3.23 -10.38
C ALA A 234 -53.92 -3.09 -10.90
N ASP A 235 -54.85 -3.95 -10.44
CA ASP A 235 -56.27 -3.86 -10.78
C ASP A 235 -56.91 -2.58 -10.19
N MET A 236 -56.51 -2.17 -8.98
CA MET A 236 -56.96 -0.90 -8.38
C MET A 236 -56.46 0.32 -9.15
N LEU A 237 -55.21 0.30 -9.63
CA LEU A 237 -54.67 1.37 -10.48
C LEU A 237 -55.32 1.41 -11.88
N ALA A 238 -55.71 0.25 -12.41
CA ALA A 238 -56.41 0.14 -13.68
C ALA A 238 -57.88 0.60 -13.61
N GLN A 239 -58.50 0.59 -12.42
CA GLN A 239 -59.93 0.91 -12.23
C GLN A 239 -60.24 2.39 -11.94
N GLY A 240 -59.27 3.30 -11.96
CA GLY A 240 -59.58 4.72 -12.19
C GLY A 240 -58.71 5.74 -11.46
N PHE A 241 -57.93 6.48 -12.25
CA PHE A 241 -58.00 7.93 -12.20
C PHE A 241 -59.19 8.35 -13.09
N VAL A 242 -60.34 8.63 -12.46
CA VAL A 242 -61.44 9.42 -13.02
C VAL A 242 -61.67 10.59 -12.07
#